data_AF-A0A3D2F9M0-F1
#
_entry.id   AF-A0A3D2F9M0-F1
#
_cell.length_a   1.000
_cell.length_b   1.000
_cell.length_c   1.000
_cell.angle_alpha   90.00
_cell.angle_beta   90.00
_cell.angle_gamma   90.00
#
_symmetry.space_group_name_H-M   'P 1'
#
loop_
_entity.id
_entity.type
_entity.pdbx_description
1 polymer ?
#
loop_
_entity_poly.entity_id
_entity_poly.type
_entity_poly.pdbx_seq_one_letter_code
_entity_poly.pdbx_strand_id
1 'polypeptide(L)' 'LCALLTIGFGLFGFVAPRYTASALDLEPTKSTMGLSEMRASVGGLFVVAGLAALWLDDPVAYAMIGFA' A
#
# COMPACT_ATOMS: atom_id res chain seq x y z
N LEU A 1 -13.58 -5.47 7.28
CA LEU A 1 -13.09 -4.11 7.62
C LEU A 1 -11.59 -3.98 7.41
N CYS A 2 -10.76 -4.84 8.02
CA CYS A 2 -9.30 -4.72 7.93
C CYS A 2 -8.78 -4.70 6.48
N ALA A 3 -9.23 -5.62 5.62
CA ALA A 3 -8.85 -5.61 4.20
C ALA A 3 -9.22 -4.30 3.46
N LEU A 4 -10.35 -3.67 3.81
CA LEU A 4 -10.75 -2.40 3.21
C LEU A 4 -9.85 -1.24 3.68
N LEU A 5 -9.43 -1.25 4.94
CA LEU A 5 -8.47 -0.29 5.48
C LEU A 5 -7.09 -0.48 4.83
N THR A 6 -6.63 -1.73 4.69
CA THR A 6 -5.39 -2.05 3.96
C THR A 6 -5.41 -1.50 2.54
N ILE A 7 -6.51 -1.71 1.81
CA ILE A 7 -6.67 -1.15 0.45
C ILE A 7 -6.67 0.37 0.50
N GLY A 8 -7.43 0.98 1.42
CA GLY A 8 -7.53 2.43 1.57
C GLY A 8 -6.16 3.08 1.82
N PHE A 9 -5.37 2.53 2.74
CA PHE A 9 -4.03 3.02 3.02
C PHE A 9 -3.07 2.82 1.85
N GLY A 10 -3.13 1.66 1.19
CA GLY A 10 -2.35 1.39 -0.02
C GLY A 10 -2.69 2.36 -1.17
N LEU A 11 -3.95 2.78 -1.32
CA LEU A 11 -4.35 3.71 -2.38
C LEU A 11 -3.64 5.07 -2.26
N PHE A 12 -3.36 5.56 -1.05
CA PHE A 12 -2.58 6.80 -0.89
C PHE A 12 -1.16 6.66 -1.47
N GLY A 13 -0.44 5.59 -1.11
CA GLY A 13 0.89 5.30 -1.65
C GLY A 13 0.88 5.03 -3.16
N PHE A 14 -0.17 4.38 -3.66
CA PHE A 14 -0.29 4.00 -5.07
C PHE A 14 -0.64 5.18 -5.99
N VAL A 15 -1.61 6.01 -5.59
CA VAL A 15 -2.13 7.12 -6.41
C VAL A 15 -1.29 8.38 -6.22
N ALA A 16 -0.96 8.72 -4.98
CA ALA A 16 -0.33 9.99 -4.59
C ALA A 16 1.02 9.78 -3.87
N PRO A 17 2.03 9.14 -4.52
CA PRO A 17 3.29 8.77 -3.87
C PRO A 17 4.10 9.96 -3.35
N ARG A 18 3.96 11.16 -3.94
CA ARG A 18 4.63 12.37 -3.44
C ARG A 18 4.04 12.84 -2.11
N TYR A 19 2.72 12.76 -1.98
CA TYR A 19 2.05 13.06 -0.72
C TYR A 19 2.48 12.06 0.34
N THR A 20 2.45 10.76 0.02
CA THR A 20 2.89 9.72 0.96
C THR A 20 4.36 9.88 1.36
N ALA A 21 5.24 10.19 0.41
CA ALA A 21 6.64 10.49 0.71
C ALA A 21 6.77 11.68 1.67
N SER A 22 6.08 12.80 1.40
CA SER A 22 6.11 13.97 2.29
C SER A 22 5.53 13.70 3.69
N ALA A 23 4.48 12.87 3.79
CA ALA A 23 3.89 12.49 5.07
C ALA A 23 4.84 11.60 5.91
N LEU A 24 5.77 10.91 5.25
CA LEU A 24 6.84 10.10 5.86
C LEU A 24 8.15 10.88 6.05
N ASP A 25 8.15 12.19 5.77
CA ASP A 25 9.35 13.03 5.79
C ASP A 25 10.47 12.50 4.85
N LEU A 26 10.07 12.00 3.68
CA LEU A 26 10.95 11.49 2.63
C LEU A 26 10.96 12.42 1.42
N GLU A 27 12.17 12.74 0.93
CA GLU A 27 12.38 13.56 -0.26
C GLU A 27 13.08 12.73 -1.37
N PRO A 28 12.51 12.64 -2.59
CA PRO A 28 13.21 12.06 -3.73
C PRO A 28 14.43 12.91 -4.11
N THR A 29 15.58 12.28 -4.32
CA THR A 29 16.84 13.01 -4.59
C THR A 29 17.17 13.05 -6.08
N LYS A 30 17.95 12.07 -6.56
CA LYS A 30 18.58 12.08 -7.89
C LYS A 30 17.69 11.52 -9.01
N SER A 31 16.60 10.84 -8.66
CA SER A 31 15.72 10.20 -9.63
C SER A 31 14.31 9.96 -9.05
N THR A 32 13.39 9.51 -9.90
CA THR A 32 12.02 9.15 -9.53
C THR A 32 11.89 7.72 -8.98
N MET A 33 13.00 7.01 -8.75
CA MET A 33 12.94 5.62 -8.25
C MET A 33 12.27 5.54 -6.89
N GLY A 34 12.56 6.46 -5.97
CA GLY A 34 11.90 6.49 -4.66
C GLY A 34 10.37 6.60 -4.79
N LEU A 35 9.87 7.43 -5.73
CA LEU A 35 8.43 7.53 -5.99
C LEU A 35 7.85 6.26 -6.63
N SER A 36 8.66 5.52 -7.40
CA SER A 36 8.25 4.24 -8.00
C SER A 36 8.14 3.16 -6.94
N GLU A 37 9.11 3.10 -6.02
CA GLU A 37 9.05 2.26 -4.83
C GLU A 37 7.83 2.59 -3.96
N MET A 38 7.55 3.87 -3.70
CA MET A 38 6.34 4.27 -2.96
C MET A 38 5.07 3.72 -3.61
N ARG A 39 4.95 3.76 -4.94
CA ARG A 39 3.79 3.19 -5.63
C ARG A 39 3.77 1.66 -5.55
N ALA A 40 4.92 0.99 -5.59
CA ALA A 40 4.99 -0.46 -5.63
C ALA A 40 4.84 -1.10 -4.24
N SER A 41 5.71 -0.74 -3.29
CA SER A 41 5.83 -1.39 -1.98
C SER A 41 4.90 -0.81 -0.92
N VAL A 42 4.72 0.52 -0.88
CA VAL A 42 3.83 1.18 0.09
C VAL A 42 2.39 1.23 -0.41
N GLY A 43 2.21 1.31 -1.73
CA GLY A 43 0.88 1.41 -2.34
C GLY A 43 0.32 0.10 -2.88
N GLY A 44 0.83 -0.30 -4.04
CA GLY A 44 0.31 -1.39 -4.86
C GLY A 44 0.29 -2.72 -4.13
N LEU A 45 1.32 -3.04 -3.36
CA LEU A 45 1.36 -4.25 -2.53
C LEU A 45 0.17 -4.31 -1.57
N PHE A 46 -0.14 -3.22 -0.88
CA PHE A 46 -1.24 -3.17 0.10
C PHE A 46 -2.60 -3.27 -0.59
N VAL A 47 -2.77 -2.57 -1.72
CA VAL A 47 -4.00 -2.66 -2.52
C VAL A 47 -4.21 -4.08 -3.03
N VAL A 48 -3.20 -4.69 -3.64
CA VAL A 48 -3.31 -6.03 -4.23
C VAL A 48 -3.47 -7.10 -3.14
N ALA A 49 -2.74 -7.00 -2.03
CA ALA A 49 -2.87 -7.96 -0.93
C ALA A 49 -4.27 -7.90 -0.29
N GLY A 50 -4.82 -6.71 -0.06
CA GLY A 50 -6.19 -6.57 0.46
C GLY A 50 -7.25 -7.07 -0.52
N LEU A 51 -7.10 -6.79 -1.82
CA LEU A 51 -7.99 -7.34 -2.86
C LEU A 51 -7.89 -8.86 -2.96
N ALA A 52 -6.68 -9.42 -2.87
CA ALA A 52 -6.46 -10.86 -2.89
C ALA A 52 -7.07 -11.55 -1.66
N ALA A 53 -6.99 -10.94 -0.48
CA ALA A 53 -7.65 -11.47 0.72
C ALA A 53 -9.18 -11.52 0.57
N LEU A 54 -9.79 -10.46 0.00
CA LEU A 54 -11.22 -10.43 -0.30
C LEU A 54 -11.61 -11.46 -1.38
N TRP A 55 -10.73 -11.68 -2.36
CA TRP A 55 -10.96 -12.66 -3.42
C TRP A 55 -10.89 -14.10 -2.92
N LEU A 56 -9.90 -14.42 -2.08
CA LEU A 56 -9.70 -15.76 -1.53
C LEU A 56 -10.75 -16.12 -0.48
N ASP A 57 -11.24 -15.11 0.27
CA ASP A 57 -12.20 -15.25 1.36
C ASP A 57 -11.82 -16.31 2.41
N ASP A 58 -10.51 -16.47 2.64
CA ASP A 58 -9.96 -17.41 3.61
C ASP A 58 -9.51 -16.67 4.88
N PRO A 59 -9.90 -17.13 6.10
CA PRO A 59 -9.47 -16.54 7.36
C PRO A 59 -7.95 -16.34 7.47
N VAL A 60 -7.15 -17.26 6.92
CA VAL A 60 -5.69 -17.17 6.91
C VAL A 60 -5.21 -16.01 6.04
N ALA A 61 -5.85 -15.74 4.90
CA ALA A 61 -5.49 -14.62 4.03
C ALA A 61 -5.67 -13.27 4.76
N TYR A 62 -6.75 -13.12 5.52
CA TYR A 62 -6.98 -11.93 6.34
C TYR A 62 -5.97 -11.80 7.49
N ALA A 63 -5.54 -12.91 8.10
CA ALA A 63 -4.50 -12.89 9.13
C ALA A 63 -3.12 -12.51 8.56
N MET A 64 -2.80 -12.95 7.34
CA MET A 64 -1.51 -12.73 6.69
C MET A 64 -1.28 -11.28 6.25
N ILE A 65 -2.33 -10.57 5.82
CA ILE A 65 -2.23 -9.13 5.50
C ILE A 65 -2.09 -8.26 6.75
N GLY A 66 -2.44 -8.80 7.93
CA GLY A 66 -2.35 -8.12 9.22
C GLY A 66 -3.34 -6.98 9.39
N PHE A 67 -3.04 -6.11 10.37
CA PHE A 67 -3.73 -4.83 10.58
C PHE A 67 -2.82 -3.72 10.04
N ALA A 68 -3.08 -3.29 8.81
CA ALA A 68 -2.42 -2.16 8.18
C ALA A 68 -3.06 -0.84 8.59
#